data_AF-A0A9P6CM80-F1
#
_entry.id   AF-A0A9P6CM80-F1
#
_cell.length_a   1.000
_cell.length_b   1.000
_cell.length_c   1.000
_cell.angle_alpha   90.00
_cell.angle_beta   90.00
_cell.angle_gamma   90.00
#
_symmetry.space_group_name_H-M   'P 1'
#
loop_
_entity.id
_entity.type
_entity.pdbx_description
1 polymer ?
#
loop_
_entity_poly.entity_id
_entity_poly.type
_entity_poly.pdbx_seq_one_letter_code
_entity_poly.pdbx_strand_id
1 'polypeptide(L)' 'MLKITSILFVACLLVNVSAQAPEWGQCGGFGWTGPLTCLPGWDCTYVNDYHYQCLPHTTTTTTTTATGGSATPA' A
#
# COMPACT_ATOMS: atom_id res chain seq x y z
N MET A 1 33.88 -18.33 25.73
CA MET A 1 32.47 -18.61 25.37
C MET A 1 31.77 -17.29 25.04
N LEU A 2 32.12 -16.67 23.91
CA LEU A 2 31.66 -15.32 23.53
C LEU A 2 31.52 -15.21 22.00
N LYS A 3 30.89 -16.20 21.36
CA LYS A 3 30.82 -16.25 19.87
C LYS A 3 29.49 -16.75 19.31
N ILE A 4 28.47 -16.97 20.14
CA ILE A 4 27.20 -17.62 19.70
C ILE A 4 25.98 -16.70 19.93
N THR A 5 26.06 -15.74 20.85
CA THR A 5 24.92 -14.85 21.19
C THR A 5 24.70 -13.69 20.21
N SER A 6 25.71 -13.27 19.43
CA SER A 6 25.56 -12.15 18.46
C SER A 6 24.94 -12.55 17.12
N ILE A 7 24.93 -13.83 16.74
CA ILE A 7 24.49 -14.26 15.40
C ILE A 7 22.96 -14.34 15.32
N LEU A 8 22.26 -14.52 16.45
CA LEU A 8 20.79 -14.60 16.50
C LEU A 8 20.07 -13.24 16.45
N PHE A 9 20.79 -12.12 16.52
CA PHE A 9 20.18 -10.78 16.56
C PHE A 9 20.35 -9.98 15.25
N VAL A 10 21.19 -10.44 14.32
CA VAL A 10 21.49 -9.74 13.06
C VAL A 10 20.89 -10.50 11.87
N ALA A 11 19.57 -10.72 11.91
CA ALA A 11 18.82 -11.36 10.82
C ALA A 11 17.52 -10.61 10.49
N CYS A 12 17.48 -9.28 10.67
CA CYS A 12 16.25 -8.50 10.51
C CYS A 12 16.36 -7.26 9.59
N LEU A 13 17.22 -7.26 8.56
CA LEU A 13 17.42 -6.04 7.74
C LEU A 13 17.32 -6.22 6.22
N LEU A 14 16.52 -7.17 5.74
CA LEU A 14 16.18 -7.24 4.30
C LEU A 14 14.66 -7.40 4.09
N VAL A 15 13.87 -6.52 4.71
CA VAL A 15 12.46 -6.38 4.33
C VAL A 15 12.37 -5.45 3.12
N ASN A 16 12.23 -6.03 1.93
CA ASN A 16 11.85 -5.29 0.74
C ASN A 16 10.39 -4.84 0.94
N VAL A 17 10.18 -3.64 1.46
CA VAL A 17 8.83 -3.07 1.53
C VAL A 17 8.43 -2.68 0.10
N SER A 18 7.71 -3.57 -0.59
CA SER A 18 6.88 -3.11 -1.71
C SER A 18 5.82 -2.20 -1.08
N ALA A 19 5.98 -0.88 -1.21
CA ALA A 19 5.06 0.07 -0.58
C ALA A 19 3.63 -0.04 -1.14
N GLN A 20 3.46 -0.71 -2.29
CA GLN A 20 2.20 -0.82 -3.00
C GLN A 20 1.88 -2.29 -3.33
N ALA A 21 0.62 -2.66 -3.14
CA ALA A 21 0.05 -3.92 -3.55
C ALA A 21 -0.08 -3.95 -5.08
N PRO A 22 0.27 -5.07 -5.74
CA PRO A 22 0.18 -5.19 -7.19
C PRO A 22 -1.27 -5.11 -7.67
N GLU A 23 -1.45 -5.01 -9.00
CA GLU A 23 -2.75 -5.17 -9.63
C GLU A 23 -3.41 -6.48 -9.20
N TRP A 24 -4.69 -6.43 -8.81
CA TRP A 24 -5.40 -7.58 -8.25
C TRP A 24 -4.68 -8.23 -7.07
N GLY A 25 -3.84 -7.48 -6.34
CA GLY A 25 -3.18 -7.90 -5.11
C GLY A 25 -3.98 -7.55 -3.86
N GLN A 26 -3.70 -8.27 -2.76
CA GLN A 26 -4.29 -7.97 -1.46
C GLN A 26 -3.69 -6.68 -0.89
N CYS A 27 -4.55 -5.79 -0.40
CA CYS A 27 -4.20 -4.48 0.16
C CYS A 27 -4.73 -4.27 1.58
N GLY A 28 -5.25 -5.31 2.23
CA GLY A 28 -5.82 -5.19 3.57
C GLY A 28 -6.58 -6.43 4.01
N GLY A 29 -7.08 -6.38 5.24
CA GLY A 29 -7.81 -7.45 5.89
C GLY A 29 -7.20 -7.86 7.22
N PHE A 30 -7.98 -8.56 8.04
CA PHE A 30 -7.52 -9.06 9.33
C PHE A 30 -6.29 -9.97 9.19
N GLY A 31 -5.22 -9.65 9.91
CA GLY A 31 -3.96 -10.40 9.87
C GLY A 31 -3.05 -10.09 8.67
N TRP A 32 -3.46 -9.21 7.75
CA TRP A 32 -2.61 -8.77 6.64
C TRP A 32 -1.48 -7.87 7.14
N THR A 33 -0.24 -8.21 6.79
CA THR A 33 0.99 -7.48 7.15
C THR A 33 1.74 -6.94 5.93
N GLY A 34 1.14 -7.08 4.75
CA GLY A 34 1.68 -6.61 3.49
C GLY A 34 1.30 -5.15 3.18
N PRO A 35 1.48 -4.72 1.93
CA PRO A 35 1.13 -3.38 1.51
C PRO A 35 -0.36 -3.05 1.74
N LEU A 36 -0.63 -1.84 2.22
CA LEU A 36 -1.98 -1.33 2.47
C LEU A 36 -2.50 -0.39 1.37
N THR A 37 -1.61 0.02 0.48
CA THR A 37 -1.87 0.94 -0.62
C THR A 37 -1.77 0.20 -1.94
N CYS A 38 -2.70 0.43 -2.87
CA CYS A 38 -2.61 -0.11 -4.22
C CYS A 38 -1.71 0.74 -5.12
N LEU A 39 -1.34 0.22 -6.28
CA LEU A 39 -0.69 1.00 -7.35
C LEU A 39 -1.58 2.20 -7.78
N PRO A 40 -1.00 3.28 -8.32
CA PRO A 40 -1.78 4.40 -8.84
C PRO A 40 -2.83 3.95 -9.86
N GLY A 41 -4.06 4.46 -9.73
CA GLY A 41 -5.20 4.06 -10.58
C GLY A 41 -5.95 2.81 -10.09
N TRP A 42 -5.56 2.25 -8.94
CA TRP A 42 -6.22 1.13 -8.29
C TRP A 42 -6.70 1.51 -6.89
N ASP A 43 -7.88 1.03 -6.54
CA ASP A 43 -8.51 1.26 -5.24
C ASP A 43 -8.59 -0.03 -4.43
N CYS A 44 -8.25 0.08 -3.15
CA CYS A 44 -8.33 -1.03 -2.21
C CYS A 44 -9.79 -1.28 -1.80
N THR A 45 -10.42 -2.28 -2.41
CA THR A 45 -11.84 -2.56 -2.26
C THR A 45 -12.08 -3.72 -1.29
N TYR A 46 -13.03 -3.55 -0.39
CA TYR A 46 -13.45 -4.61 0.53
C TYR A 46 -13.99 -5.83 -0.22
N VAL A 47 -13.49 -7.03 0.12
CA VAL A 47 -14.05 -8.31 -0.35
C VAL A 47 -14.66 -9.07 0.82
N ASN A 48 -13.93 -9.16 1.93
CA ASN A 48 -14.40 -9.70 3.21
C ASN A 48 -13.50 -9.19 4.36
N ASP A 49 -13.82 -9.56 5.60
CA ASP A 49 -13.07 -9.13 6.80
C ASP A 49 -11.57 -9.43 6.76
N TYR A 50 -11.17 -10.48 6.04
CA TYR A 50 -9.78 -10.94 5.93
C TYR A 50 -9.11 -10.50 4.62
N HIS A 51 -9.85 -9.91 3.68
CA HIS A 51 -9.35 -9.65 2.34
C HIS A 51 -9.92 -8.37 1.74
N TYR A 52 -9.00 -7.47 1.39
CA TYR A 52 -9.27 -6.29 0.58
C TYR A 52 -8.41 -6.40 -0.67
N GLN A 53 -9.00 -6.10 -1.82
CA GLN A 53 -8.43 -6.35 -3.13
C GLN A 53 -8.20 -5.04 -3.87
N CYS A 54 -7.02 -4.85 -4.45
CA CYS A 54 -6.79 -3.79 -5.42
C CYS A 54 -7.60 -4.05 -6.69
N LEU A 55 -8.56 -3.18 -6.96
CA LEU A 55 -9.37 -3.19 -8.18
C LEU A 55 -9.10 -1.91 -8.99
N PRO A 56 -9.20 -1.96 -10.33
CA PRO A 56 -9.01 -0.76 -11.13
C PRO A 56 -10.12 0.23 -10.81
N HIS A 57 -9.77 1.51 -10.61
CA HIS A 57 -10.80 2.51 -10.43
C HIS A 57 -11.62 2.61 -11.73
N THR A 58 -12.94 2.61 -11.64
CA THR A 58 -13.73 3.09 -12.78
C THR A 58 -13.58 4.60 -12.75
N THR A 59 -12.73 5.14 -13.63
CA THR A 59 -12.71 6.58 -13.89
C THR A 59 -14.08 6.97 -14.43
N THR A 60 -15.04 7.23 -13.54
CA THR A 60 -16.16 8.08 -13.90
C THR A 60 -15.52 9.44 -13.99
N THR A 61 -15.08 9.81 -15.19
CA THR A 61 -14.59 11.15 -15.54
C THR A 61 -15.72 12.12 -15.22
N THR A 62 -15.82 12.52 -13.96
CA THR A 62 -16.52 13.73 -13.60
C THR A 62 -15.58 14.80 -14.13
N THR A 63 -15.88 15.29 -15.33
CA THR A 63 -15.27 16.46 -15.93
C THR A 63 -15.59 17.65 -15.05
N THR A 64 -14.96 17.74 -13.88
CA THR A 64 -14.92 18.97 -13.10
C THR A 64 -13.82 19.80 -13.76
N THR A 65 -14.24 20.66 -14.69
CA THR A 65 -13.44 21.75 -15.25
C THR A 65 -12.72 22.47 -14.10
N ALA A 66 -11.45 22.14 -13.89
CA ALA A 66 -10.60 22.83 -12.94
C ALA A 66 -10.22 24.19 -13.56
N THR A 67 -11.02 25.21 -13.30
CA THR A 67 -10.54 26.60 -13.38
C THR A 67 -9.50 26.77 -12.28
N GLY A 68 -8.25 27.01 -12.70
CA GLY A 68 -7.09 27.03 -11.83
C GLY A 68 -7.20 28.03 -10.67
N GLY A 69 -6.93 27.55 -9.46
CA GLY A 69 -6.66 28.36 -8.28
C GLY A 69 -5.31 27.96 -7.69
N SER A 70 -4.24 28.64 -8.14
CA SER A 70 -2.97 28.65 -7.43
C SER A 70 -3.17 29.38 -6.10
N ALA A 71 -3.09 28.66 -4.98
CA ALA A 71 -3.02 29.26 -3.65
C ALA A 71 -1.54 29.36 -3.25
N THR A 72 -1.02 30.59 -3.23
CA THR A 72 0.29 30.96 -2.66
C THR A 72 0.10 31.27 -1.18
N PRO A 73 0.82 30.63 -0.24
CA PRO A 73 0.79 31.04 1.17
C PRO A 73 1.72 32.24 1.40
N ALA A 74 1.23 33.21 2.18
CA ALA A 74 1.94 34.38 2.70
C ALA A 74 2.54 34.11 4.09
#